data_AF-A0AAU6ZHS2-F1
#
_entry.id   AF-A0AAU6ZHS2-F1
#
_cell.length_a   1.000
_cell.length_b   1.000
_cell.length_c   1.000
_cell.angle_alpha   90.00
_cell.angle_beta   90.00
_cell.angle_gamma   90.00
#
_symmetry.space_group_name_H-M   'P 1'
#
loop_
_entity.id
_entity.type
_entity.pdbx_description
1 polymer ?
#
loop_
_entity_poly.entity_id
_entity_poly.type
_entity_poly.pdbx_seq_one_letter_code
_entity_poly.pdbx_strand_id
1 'polypeptide(L)'
;MLQLDVATPLGNYRGDFGWEQQKVILEFDGRAKYFEYAPTEEVIFEERRREKALQAQGWKVVRIEWDDLSRPWDVDRKLKEALDVPRVERRKPAVPLLGSNGTAG
;
A
#
# COMPACT_ATOMS: atom_id res chain seq x y z
N MET A 1 10.19 4.25 -8.06
CA MET A 1 10.73 3.40 -9.14
C MET A 1 9.56 2.69 -9.77
N LEU A 2 9.44 2.72 -11.10
CA LEU A 2 8.47 1.89 -11.82
C LEU A 2 9.17 0.56 -12.12
N GLN A 3 8.51 -0.55 -11.85
CA GLN A 3 8.98 -1.93 -11.99
C GLN A 3 10.21 -2.27 -11.13
N LEU A 4 9.98 -2.78 -9.91
CA LEU A 4 11.01 -3.23 -8.98
C LEU A 4 11.27 -4.73 -9.14
N ASP A 5 12.53 -5.11 -9.34
CA ASP A 5 12.95 -6.51 -9.42
C ASP A 5 13.55 -6.97 -8.07
N VAL A 6 12.98 -8.01 -7.47
CA VAL A 6 13.35 -8.57 -6.16
C VAL A 6 13.77 -10.02 -6.32
N ALA A 7 15.02 -10.34 -5.99
CA ALA A 7 15.48 -11.72 -5.94
C ALA A 7 14.83 -12.47 -4.78
N THR A 8 14.32 -13.67 -5.04
CA THR A 8 13.81 -14.57 -4.00
C THR A 8 14.40 -15.97 -4.17
N PRO A 9 14.38 -16.82 -3.13
CA PRO A 9 14.76 -18.23 -3.26
C PRO A 9 13.95 -19.00 -4.31
N LEU A 10 12.78 -18.50 -4.71
CA LEU A 10 11.92 -19.08 -5.75
C LEU A 10 12.13 -18.45 -7.13
N GLY A 11 13.10 -17.54 -7.26
CA GLY A 11 13.37 -16.77 -8.48
C GLY A 11 13.09 -15.27 -8.32
N ASN A 12 13.26 -14.51 -9.40
CA ASN A 12 13.06 -13.06 -9.36
C ASN A 12 11.56 -12.72 -9.42
N TYR A 13 11.12 -11.81 -8.55
CA TYR A 13 9.80 -11.18 -8.59
C TYR A 13 9.92 -9.79 -9.18
N ARG A 14 9.01 -9.44 -10.10
CA ARG A 14 8.89 -8.09 -10.62
C ARG A 14 7.58 -7.51 -10.12
N GLY A 15 7.66 -6.44 -9.34
CA GLY A 15 6.49 -5.71 -8.89
C GLY A 15 6.33 -4.37 -9.56
N ASP A 16 5.10 -3.86 -9.68
CA ASP A 16 4.81 -2.63 -10.43
C ASP A 16 5.52 -1.39 -9.86
N PHE A 17 5.60 -1.29 -8.53
CA PHE A 17 6.34 -0.25 -7.83
C PHE A 17 6.96 -0.80 -6.55
N GLY A 18 8.01 -0.16 -6.05
CA GLY A 18 8.51 -0.53 -4.73
C GLY A 18 9.50 0.45 -4.10
N TRP A 19 9.74 0.19 -2.82
CA TRP A 19 10.60 0.93 -1.91
C TRP A 19 11.54 -0.07 -1.22
N GLU A 20 12.74 -0.22 -1.76
CA GLU A 20 13.72 -1.22 -1.31
C GLU A 20 14.14 -1.05 0.15
N GLN A 21 14.39 0.20 0.57
CA GLN A 21 14.83 0.50 1.93
C GLN A 21 13.79 0.08 2.98
N GLN A 22 12.51 0.25 2.67
CA GLN A 22 11.38 -0.11 3.54
C GLN A 22 10.90 -1.55 3.28
N LYS A 23 11.45 -2.23 2.28
CA LYS A 23 11.00 -3.54 1.78
C LYS A 23 9.49 -3.57 1.50
N VAL A 24 8.98 -2.57 0.78
CA VAL A 24 7.57 -2.52 0.36
C VAL A 24 7.45 -2.63 -1.15
N ILE A 25 6.54 -3.47 -1.60
CA ILE A 25 6.16 -3.61 -3.01
C ILE A 25 4.69 -3.26 -3.14
N LEU A 26 4.35 -2.51 -4.18
CA LEU A 26 2.97 -2.21 -4.57
C LEU A 26 2.67 -2.85 -5.91
N GLU A 27 1.68 -3.72 -5.93
CA GLU A 27 1.13 -4.35 -7.13
C GLU A 27 -0.20 -3.71 -7.49
N PHE A 28 -0.37 -3.35 -8.75
CA PHE A 28 -1.65 -2.95 -9.30
C PHE A 28 -2.30 -4.13 -10.01
N ASP A 29 -3.26 -4.76 -9.33
CA ASP A 29 -4.07 -5.80 -9.91
C ASP A 29 -5.13 -5.16 -10.83
N GLY A 30 -4.71 -4.98 -12.08
CA GLY A 30 -5.59 -4.59 -13.15
C GLY A 30 -6.62 -5.70 -13.38
N ARG A 31 -7.76 -5.59 -12.71
CA ARG A 31 -9.06 -6.28 -12.81
C ARG A 31 -9.56 -6.62 -14.24
N ALA A 32 -8.73 -7.15 -15.13
CA ALA A 32 -9.03 -7.37 -16.53
C ALA A 32 -8.27 -8.54 -17.18
N LYS A 33 -7.38 -9.25 -16.46
CA LYS A 33 -6.73 -10.44 -17.05
C LYS A 33 -7.37 -11.79 -16.68
N TYR A 34 -8.34 -11.83 -15.76
CA TYR A 34 -8.98 -13.09 -15.34
C TYR A 34 -10.45 -13.23 -15.73
N PHE A 35 -11.05 -12.24 -16.40
CA PHE A 35 -12.43 -12.36 -16.85
C PHE A 35 -12.60 -13.32 -18.04
N GLU A 36 -11.51 -13.75 -18.68
CA GLU A 36 -11.57 -14.80 -19.70
C GLU A 36 -11.26 -16.21 -19.15
N TYR A 37 -10.52 -16.35 -18.05
CA TYR A 37 -10.27 -17.65 -17.39
C TYR A 37 -9.98 -17.48 -15.90
N ALA A 38 -10.69 -18.21 -15.04
CA ALA A 38 -10.30 -18.36 -13.64
C ALA A 38 -8.89 -18.97 -13.57
N PRO A 39 -7.96 -18.41 -12.76
CA PRO A 39 -6.63 -18.97 -12.62
C PRO A 39 -6.70 -20.41 -12.10
N THR A 40 -5.83 -21.28 -12.60
CA THR A 40 -5.74 -22.67 -12.13
C THR A 40 -5.27 -22.72 -10.68
N GLU A 41 -5.56 -23.82 -9.98
CA GLU A 41 -5.08 -24.03 -8.60
C GLU A 41 -3.55 -23.94 -8.51
N GLU A 42 -2.84 -24.38 -9.54
CA GLU A 42 -1.39 -24.30 -9.64
C GLU A 42 -0.89 -22.85 -9.67
N VAL A 43 -1.52 -21.98 -10.46
CA VAL A 43 -1.17 -20.55 -10.52
C VAL A 43 -1.39 -19.87 -9.17
N ILE A 44 -2.53 -20.15 -8.51
CA ILE A 44 -2.84 -19.60 -7.18
C ILE A 44 -1.81 -20.09 -6.15
N PHE A 45 -1.42 -21.37 -6.25
CA PHE A 45 -0.44 -21.96 -5.35
C PHE A 45 0.95 -21.35 -5.51
N GLU A 46 1.41 -21.17 -6.75
CA GLU A 46 2.70 -20.56 -7.05
C GLU A 46 2.73 -19.07 -6.65
N GLU A 47 1.66 -18.31 -6.88
CA GLU A 47 1.55 -16.93 -6.42
C GLU A 47 1.63 -16.84 -4.89
N ARG A 48 0.94 -17.75 -4.17
CA ARG A 48 1.00 -17.83 -2.71
C ARG A 48 2.39 -18.21 -2.21
N ARG A 49 3.09 -19.11 -2.92
CA ARG A 49 4.47 -19.50 -2.58
C ARG A 49 5.43 -18.32 -2.76
N ARG A 50 5.29 -17.58 -3.85
CA ARG A 50 6.10 -16.39 -4.13
C ARG A 50 5.91 -15.31 -3.07
N GLU A 51 4.66 -15.04 -2.70
CA GLU A 51 4.35 -14.07 -1.64
C GLU A 51 4.95 -14.50 -0.29
N LYS A 52 4.88 -15.79 0.05
CA LYS A 52 5.54 -16.32 1.26
C LYS A 52 7.06 -16.14 1.21
N ALA A 53 7.70 -16.35 0.05
CA ALA A 53 9.15 -16.15 -0.09
C ALA A 53 9.56 -14.67 0.03
N LEU A 54 8.71 -13.75 -0.42
CA LEU A 54 8.90 -12.31 -0.21
C LEU A 54 8.74 -11.95 1.28
N GLN A 55 7.67 -12.41 1.92
CA GLN A 55 7.42 -12.19 3.35
C GLN A 55 8.55 -12.74 4.23
N ALA A 56 9.06 -13.93 3.93
CA ALA A 56 10.19 -14.54 4.65
C ALA A 56 11.48 -13.69 4.58
N GLN A 57 11.61 -12.86 3.55
CA GLN A 57 12.72 -11.91 3.38
C GLN A 57 12.40 -10.51 3.95
N GLY A 58 11.25 -10.35 4.59
CA GLY A 58 10.79 -9.11 5.22
C GLY A 58 10.09 -8.15 4.27
N TRP A 59 9.71 -8.59 3.07
CA TRP A 59 8.94 -7.76 2.14
C TRP A 59 7.47 -7.72 2.51
N LYS A 60 6.88 -6.53 2.44
CA LYS A 60 5.43 -6.30 2.49
C LYS A 60 4.93 -6.07 1.07
N VAL A 61 3.92 -6.85 0.66
CA VAL A 61 3.26 -6.68 -0.65
C VAL A 61 1.91 -6.01 -0.42
N VAL A 62 1.73 -4.83 -1.01
CA VAL A 62 0.47 -4.08 -1.02
C VAL A 62 -0.18 -4.31 -2.38
N ARG A 63 -1.37 -4.91 -2.41
CA ARG A 63 -2.15 -5.03 -3.65
C ARG A 63 -3.23 -3.95 -3.69
N ILE A 64 -3.37 -3.31 -4.84
CA ILE A 64 -4.47 -2.39 -5.13
C ILE A 64 -5.17 -2.79 -6.42
N GLU A 65 -6.49 -2.71 -6.44
CA GLU A 65 -7.31 -3.00 -7.60
C GLU A 65 -7.88 -1.70 -8.21
N TRP A 66 -8.53 -1.81 -9.38
CA TRP A 66 -9.27 -0.68 -9.98
C TRP A 66 -10.28 -0.04 -9.02
N ASP A 67 -10.96 -0.84 -8.18
CA ASP A 67 -11.91 -0.29 -7.19
C ASP A 67 -11.22 0.56 -6.12
N ASP A 68 -9.99 0.23 -5.74
CA ASP A 68 -9.22 1.03 -4.79
C ASP A 68 -8.89 2.42 -5.36
N LEU A 69 -8.75 2.55 -6.68
CA LEU A 69 -8.52 3.86 -7.31
C LEU A 69 -9.73 4.79 -7.23
N SER A 70 -10.94 4.25 -7.08
CA SER A 70 -12.13 5.07 -6.79
C SER A 70 -12.09 5.69 -5.38
N ARG A 71 -11.22 5.18 -4.51
CA ARG A 71 -11.00 5.61 -3.11
C ARG A 71 -9.51 5.84 -2.85
N PRO A 72 -8.91 6.88 -3.44
CA PRO A 72 -7.46 7.09 -3.38
C PRO A 72 -6.92 7.25 -1.95
N TRP A 73 -7.75 7.66 -0.99
CA TRP A 73 -7.36 7.73 0.43
C TRP A 73 -7.13 6.35 1.07
N ASP A 74 -7.81 5.30 0.59
CA ASP A 74 -7.61 3.94 1.09
C ASP A 74 -6.27 3.37 0.60
N VAL A 75 -5.89 3.68 -0.64
CA VAL A 75 -4.56 3.40 -1.19
C VAL A 75 -3.47 4.12 -0.40
N ASP A 76 -3.63 5.43 -0.17
CA ASP A 76 -2.69 6.24 0.63
C ASP A 76 -2.52 5.68 2.04
N ARG A 77 -3.62 5.28 2.70
CA ARG A 77 -3.59 4.66 4.03
C ARG A 77 -2.82 3.33 4.02
N LYS A 78 -3.17 2.40 3.11
CA LYS A 78 -2.50 1.10 2.96
C LYS A 78 -0.99 1.27 2.75
N LEU A 79 -0.59 2.22 1.89
CA LEU A 79 0.82 2.50 1.62
C LEU A 79 1.55 3.09 2.84
N LYS A 80 0.95 4.05 3.55
CA LYS A 80 1.55 4.63 4.76
C LYS A 80 1.75 3.60 5.86
N GLU A 81 0.76 2.72 6.06
CA GLU A 81 0.84 1.60 7.01
C GLU A 81 1.98 0.63 6.61
N ALA A 82 2.11 0.30 5.32
CA ALA A 82 3.17 -0.58 4.84
C ALA A 82 4.57 0.03 4.98
N LEU A 83 4.71 1.31 4.61
CA LEU A 83 5.97 2.05 4.68
C LEU A 83 6.38 2.45 6.11
N ASP A 84 5.56 2.11 7.12
CA ASP A 84 5.75 2.48 8.52
C ASP A 84 5.94 3.99 8.71
N VAL A 85 5.25 4.78 7.87
CA VAL A 85 5.31 6.24 7.94
C VAL A 85 4.48 6.68 9.14
N PRO A 86 5.07 7.38 10.13
CA PRO A 86 4.35 7.86 11.30
C PRO A 86 3.12 8.66 10.87
N ARG A 87 1.96 8.31 11.42
CA ARG A 87 0.74 9.08 11.17
C ARG A 87 0.99 10.51 11.66
N VAL A 88 1.03 11.47 10.74
CA VAL A 88 1.02 12.87 11.13
C VAL A 88 -0.31 13.09 11.83
N GLU A 89 -0.29 13.17 13.17
CA GLU A 89 -1.47 13.59 13.93
C GLU A 89 -1.88 14.95 13.36
N ARG A 90 -3.10 14.99 12.81
CA ARG A 90 -3.73 16.27 12.50
C ARG A 90 -3.90 16.97 13.84
N ARG A 91 -2.96 17.84 14.21
CA ARG A 91 -3.16 18.80 15.29
C ARG A 91 -4.46 19.52 14.94
N LYS A 92 -5.49 19.37 15.79
CA LYS A 92 -6.68 20.21 15.69
C LYS A 92 -6.16 21.66 15.70
N PRO A 93 -6.53 22.52 14.74
CA PRO A 93 -6.19 23.92 14.85
C PRO A 93 -6.73 24.40 16.19
N ALA A 94 -5.87 25.03 16.99
CA ALA A 94 -6.31 25.70 18.21
C ALA A 94 -7.34 26.75 17.77
N VAL A 95 -8.62 26.51 18.06
CA VAL A 95 -9.65 27.53 17.90
C VAL A 95 -9.31 28.61 18.92
N PRO A 96 -8.99 29.85 18.52
CA PRO A 96 -8.80 30.91 19.47
C PRO A 96 -10.14 31.13 20.17
N LEU A 97 -10.20 30.91 21.47
CA LEU A 97 -11.33 31.37 22.27
C LEU A 97 -11.31 32.90 22.18
N LEU A 98 -12.30 33.45 21.46
CA LEU A 98 -12.48 34.89 21.34
C LEU A 98 -12.74 35.42 22.75
N GLY A 99 -11.77 36.13 23.30
CA GLY A 99 -11.89 36.81 24.59
C GLY A 99 -13.00 37.84 24.50
N SER A 100 -14.02 37.67 25.33
CA SER A 100 -15.03 38.68 25.61
C SER A 100 -14.38 39.82 26.39
N ASN A 101 -13.89 40.85 25.70
CA ASN A 101 -13.62 42.14 26.32
C ASN A 101 -14.89 42.98 26.26
N GLY A 102 -15.63 43.01 27.36
CA GLY A 102 -16.68 43.98 27.62
C GLY A 102 -16.42 44.66 28.96
N THR A 103 -15.77 45.82 28.92
CA THR A 103 -15.71 46.75 30.05
C THR A 103 -15.98 48.16 29.53
N ALA A 104 -16.76 48.89 30.33
CA ALA A 104 -16.99 50.34 30.33
C ALA A 104 -18.07 50.90 29.39
N GLY A 105 -19.04 51.56 30.03
CA GLY A 105 -20.13 52.34 29.47
C GLY A 105 -21.16 52.65 30.55
#